data_AF-A0A948Q1J5-F1
#
_entry.id   AF-A0A948Q1J5-F1
#
_cell.length_a   1.000
_cell.length_b   1.000
_cell.length_c   1.000
_cell.angle_alpha   90.00
_cell.angle_beta   90.00
_cell.angle_gamma   90.00
#
_symmetry.space_group_name_H-M   'P 1'
#
loop_
_entity.id
_entity.type
_entity.pdbx_description
1 polymer ?
#
loop_
_entity_poly.entity_id
_entity_poly.type
_entity_poly.pdbx_seq_one_letter_code
_entity_poly.pdbx_strand_id
1 'polypeptide(L)'
;MAFCTAAAKSVVELLSNQGLYLTQKGNFNPYRKAIPAFGELSESETVDLITRDTLYSHVICRCETVTEGEIVEAIRRGATTLDGIKYRTRAGMGGCQGNFCGTGVVEILARELNVPANLMTKKGGNSRLLLQSAS
;
A
#
# COMPACT_ATOMS: atom_id res chain seq x y z
N MET A 1 -14.12 -16.15 -8.06
CA MET A 1 -14.60 -14.82 -8.50
C MET A 1 -14.29 -14.67 -9.99
N ALA A 2 -15.24 -15.00 -10.88
CA ALA A 2 -15.00 -15.22 -12.31
C ALA A 2 -15.59 -14.13 -13.24
N PHE A 3 -15.81 -12.91 -12.72
CA PHE A 3 -16.40 -11.81 -13.49
C PHE A 3 -15.36 -10.99 -14.30
N CYS A 4 -14.06 -11.08 -13.98
CA CYS A 4 -13.04 -10.19 -14.56
C CYS A 4 -12.46 -10.65 -15.92
N THR A 5 -12.62 -11.90 -16.35
CA THR A 5 -11.97 -12.40 -17.58
C THR A 5 -12.74 -12.06 -18.86
N ALA A 6 -14.06 -12.02 -18.80
CA ALA A 6 -14.90 -11.67 -19.96
C ALA A 6 -14.71 -10.20 -20.37
N ALA A 7 -14.73 -9.29 -19.39
CA ALA A 7 -14.48 -7.86 -19.63
C ALA A 7 -13.07 -7.61 -20.21
N ALA A 8 -12.06 -8.35 -19.75
CA ALA A 8 -10.70 -8.19 -20.25
C ALA A 8 -10.57 -8.49 -21.77
N LYS A 9 -11.25 -9.53 -22.26
CA LYS A 9 -11.26 -9.86 -23.70
C LYS A 9 -11.96 -8.77 -24.51
N SER A 10 -13.11 -8.29 -24.03
CA SER A 10 -13.85 -7.21 -24.69
C SER A 10 -13.05 -5.90 -24.78
N VAL A 11 -12.24 -5.58 -23.78
CA VAL A 11 -11.35 -4.41 -23.83
C VAL A 11 -10.30 -4.53 -24.93
N VAL A 12 -9.70 -5.72 -25.12
CA VAL A 12 -8.72 -5.96 -26.20
C VAL A 12 -9.35 -5.80 -27.58
N GLU A 13 -10.57 -6.29 -27.77
CA GLU A 13 -11.34 -6.13 -29.01
C GLU A 13 -11.68 -4.66 -29.27
N LEU A 14 -12.17 -3.94 -28.24
CA LEU A 14 -12.49 -2.52 -28.35
C LEU A 14 -11.27 -1.68 -28.74
N LEU A 15 -10.11 -1.92 -28.11
CA LEU A 15 -8.88 -1.19 -28.42
C LEU A 15 -8.38 -1.49 -29.85
N SER A 16 -8.43 -2.75 -30.27
CA SER A 16 -8.10 -3.14 -31.66
C SER A 16 -9.00 -2.45 -32.68
N ASN A 17 -10.30 -2.39 -32.40
CA ASN A 17 -11.29 -1.74 -33.27
C ASN A 17 -11.11 -0.22 -33.36
N GLN A 18 -10.45 0.42 -32.38
CA GLN A 18 -10.05 1.83 -32.43
C GLN A 18 -8.74 2.05 -33.21
N GLY A 19 -8.19 1.01 -33.84
CA GLY A 19 -6.97 1.10 -34.65
C GLY A 19 -5.66 1.02 -33.84
N LEU A 20 -5.72 0.62 -32.57
CA LEU A 20 -4.50 0.40 -31.77
C LEU A 20 -3.89 -0.97 -32.10
N TYR A 21 -2.58 -0.97 -32.34
CA TYR A 21 -1.81 -2.20 -32.50
C TYR A 21 -1.49 -2.80 -31.12
N LEU A 22 -1.98 -4.01 -30.87
CA LEU A 22 -1.76 -4.73 -29.61
C LEU A 22 -0.81 -5.91 -29.83
N THR A 23 0.16 -6.06 -28.94
CA THR A 23 1.09 -7.20 -28.95
C THR A 23 0.95 -7.97 -27.65
N GLN A 24 0.75 -9.28 -27.75
CA GLN A 24 0.65 -10.13 -26.56
C GLN A 24 2.02 -10.24 -25.88
N LYS A 25 2.07 -9.91 -24.58
CA LYS A 25 3.28 -10.10 -23.77
C LYS A 25 3.37 -11.56 -23.31
N GLY A 26 4.23 -12.35 -23.95
CA GLY A 26 4.36 -13.79 -23.68
C GLY A 26 4.76 -14.16 -22.24
N ASN A 27 5.55 -13.29 -21.58
CA ASN A 27 6.04 -13.53 -20.21
C ASN A 27 5.29 -12.71 -19.15
N PHE A 28 3.98 -12.52 -19.33
CA PHE A 28 3.18 -11.80 -18.33
C PHE A 28 2.97 -12.69 -17.09
N ASN A 29 3.50 -12.27 -15.94
CA ASN A 29 3.20 -12.89 -14.67
C ASN A 29 2.02 -12.16 -14.00
N PRO A 30 0.83 -12.77 -13.92
CA PRO A 30 -0.34 -12.13 -13.30
C PRO A 30 -0.29 -12.12 -11.78
N TYR A 31 0.62 -12.88 -11.17
CA TYR A 31 0.68 -13.05 -9.72
C TYR A 31 1.52 -11.97 -9.07
N ARG A 32 0.86 -11.10 -8.30
CA ARG A 32 1.52 -10.17 -7.39
C ARG A 32 1.65 -10.84 -6.02
N LYS A 33 2.89 -11.04 -5.54
CA LYS A 33 3.14 -11.50 -4.17
C LYS A 33 2.55 -10.47 -3.19
N ALA A 34 1.74 -10.90 -2.23
CA ALA A 34 1.21 -10.01 -1.19
C ALA A 34 2.33 -9.47 -0.28
N ILE A 35 2.04 -8.40 0.45
CA ILE A 35 2.87 -8.02 1.60
C ILE A 35 2.54 -9.05 2.71
N PRO A 36 3.51 -9.65 3.41
CA PRO A 36 3.23 -10.55 4.52
C PRO A 36 2.40 -9.81 5.58
N ALA A 37 1.22 -10.34 5.91
CA ALA A 37 0.38 -9.76 6.95
C ALA A 37 0.89 -10.23 8.31
N PHE A 38 1.58 -9.36 9.05
CA PHE A 38 2.29 -9.74 10.27
C PHE A 38 1.38 -10.40 11.31
N GLY A 39 0.15 -9.89 11.46
CA GLY A 39 -0.85 -10.44 12.39
C GLY A 39 -1.39 -11.84 12.03
N GLU A 40 -1.09 -12.36 10.84
CA GLU A 40 -1.55 -13.69 10.38
C GLU A 40 -0.44 -14.75 10.40
N LEU A 41 0.81 -14.36 10.71
CA LEU A 41 1.96 -15.26 10.70
C LEU A 41 2.01 -16.16 11.95
N SER A 42 2.57 -17.36 11.78
CA SER A 42 2.96 -18.18 12.93
C SER A 42 4.12 -17.56 13.71
N GLU A 43 4.36 -18.03 14.93
CA GLU A 43 5.46 -17.55 15.76
C GLU A 43 6.83 -17.75 15.09
N SER A 44 7.06 -18.93 14.47
CA SER A 44 8.30 -19.20 13.75
C SER A 44 8.49 -18.27 12.55
N GLU A 45 7.43 -18.04 11.76
CA GLU A 45 7.51 -17.13 10.61
C GLU A 45 7.73 -15.68 11.03
N THR A 46 7.14 -15.29 12.16
CA THR A 46 7.31 -13.97 12.77
C THR A 46 8.76 -13.75 13.18
N VAL A 47 9.35 -14.71 13.91
CA VAL A 47 10.76 -14.66 14.32
C VAL A 47 11.69 -14.60 13.12
N ASP A 48 11.44 -15.42 12.10
CA ASP A 48 12.23 -15.41 10.86
C ASP A 48 12.11 -14.10 10.10
N LEU A 49 10.94 -13.47 10.11
CA LEU A 49 10.71 -12.19 9.43
C LEU A 49 11.41 -11.04 10.18
N ILE A 50 11.28 -10.98 11.51
CA ILE A 50 11.96 -9.99 12.35
C ILE A 50 13.48 -10.12 12.28
N THR A 51 13.98 -11.36 12.23
CA THR A 51 15.42 -11.63 12.10
C THR A 51 15.97 -11.11 10.76
N ARG A 52 15.17 -11.19 9.69
CA ARG A 52 15.55 -10.68 8.36
C ARG A 52 15.42 -9.16 8.24
N ASP A 53 14.39 -8.59 8.85
CA ASP A 53 14.13 -7.15 8.84
C ASP A 53 13.52 -6.71 10.17
N THR A 54 14.32 -5.99 10.96
CA THR A 54 13.93 -5.52 12.30
C THR A 54 12.73 -4.56 12.29
N LEU A 55 12.39 -3.94 11.14
CA LEU A 55 11.22 -3.07 11.02
C LEU A 55 9.89 -3.82 11.25
N TYR A 56 9.87 -5.13 11.06
CA TYR A 56 8.71 -5.97 11.37
C TYR A 56 8.53 -6.19 12.87
N SER A 57 9.47 -5.79 13.73
CA SER A 57 9.26 -5.83 15.19
C SER A 57 8.45 -4.64 15.73
N HIS A 58 8.33 -3.56 14.95
CA HIS A 58 7.72 -2.32 15.39
C HIS A 58 6.28 -2.22 14.89
N VAL A 59 5.30 -2.45 15.77
CA VAL A 59 3.87 -2.36 15.43
C VAL A 59 3.38 -0.90 15.44
N ILE A 60 2.98 -0.40 14.27
CA ILE A 60 2.45 0.95 14.07
C ILE A 60 0.92 0.99 14.23
N CYS A 61 0.20 0.01 13.69
CA CYS A 61 -1.25 -0.10 13.85
C CYS A 61 -1.60 -1.26 14.78
N ARG A 62 -1.98 -0.96 16.02
CA ARG A 62 -2.37 -2.00 16.98
C ARG A 62 -3.69 -2.70 16.65
N CYS A 63 -4.63 -2.01 16.00
CA CYS A 63 -5.94 -2.60 15.70
C CYS A 63 -5.88 -3.69 14.63
N GLU A 64 -4.96 -3.56 13.69
CA GLU A 64 -4.80 -4.49 12.56
C GLU A 64 -3.45 -5.23 12.62
N THR A 65 -2.69 -5.05 13.72
CA THR A 65 -1.35 -5.60 13.94
C THR A 65 -0.40 -5.37 12.75
N VAL A 66 -0.36 -4.11 12.27
CA VAL A 66 0.49 -3.71 11.13
C VAL A 66 1.78 -3.10 11.62
N THR A 67 2.88 -3.56 11.07
CA THR A 67 4.25 -3.17 11.41
C THR A 67 4.80 -2.05 10.52
N GLU A 68 5.87 -1.41 10.97
CA GLU A 68 6.62 -0.45 10.16
C GLU A 68 7.17 -1.10 8.88
N GLY A 69 7.64 -2.35 8.98
CA GLY A 69 8.12 -3.13 7.83
C GLY A 69 7.07 -3.26 6.72
N GLU A 70 5.81 -3.54 7.08
CA GLU A 70 4.71 -3.61 6.10
C GLU A 70 4.42 -2.26 5.44
N ILE A 71 4.50 -1.16 6.19
CA ILE A 71 4.28 0.20 5.67
C ILE A 71 5.41 0.57 4.70
N VAL A 72 6.66 0.35 5.09
CA VAL A 72 7.84 0.60 4.24
C VAL A 72 7.78 -0.25 2.97
N GLU A 73 7.42 -1.53 3.08
CA GLU A 73 7.25 -2.39 1.91
C GLU A 73 6.11 -1.91 0.99
N ALA A 74 5.01 -1.39 1.55
CA ALA A 74 3.96 -0.77 0.76
C ALA A 74 4.45 0.47 -0.01
N ILE A 75 5.31 1.29 0.61
CA ILE A 75 5.93 2.47 -0.01
C ILE A 75 6.89 2.06 -1.12
N ARG A 76 7.78 1.09 -0.88
CA ARG A 76 8.69 0.51 -1.90
C ARG A 76 7.93 -0.03 -3.11
N ARG A 77 6.70 -0.50 -2.91
CA ARG A 77 5.77 -0.95 -3.97
C ARG A 77 4.91 0.17 -4.57
N GLY A 78 5.30 1.43 -4.37
CA GLY A 78 4.72 2.61 -5.00
C GLY A 78 3.52 3.23 -4.26
N ALA A 79 3.35 2.99 -2.96
CA ALA A 79 2.38 3.75 -2.19
C ALA A 79 2.92 5.15 -1.84
N THR A 80 2.18 6.19 -2.20
CA THR A 80 2.57 7.59 -1.97
C THR A 80 1.53 8.41 -1.21
N THR A 81 0.47 7.76 -0.74
CA THR A 81 -0.67 8.39 -0.08
C THR A 81 -1.13 7.54 1.11
N LEU A 82 -1.81 8.16 2.08
CA LEU A 82 -2.33 7.46 3.26
C LEU A 82 -3.30 6.34 2.87
N ASP A 83 -4.23 6.60 1.95
CA ASP A 83 -5.15 5.58 1.43
C ASP A 83 -4.38 4.50 0.66
N GLY A 84 -3.28 4.86 -0.02
CA GLY A 84 -2.38 3.91 -0.67
C GLY A 84 -1.78 2.89 0.30
N ILE A 85 -1.42 3.33 1.52
CA ILE A 85 -0.97 2.45 2.61
C ILE A 85 -2.13 1.64 3.18
N LYS A 86 -3.24 2.30 3.49
CA LYS A 86 -4.46 1.68 4.02
C LYS A 86 -4.91 0.49 3.17
N TYR A 87 -4.97 0.63 1.85
CA TYR A 87 -5.43 -0.45 0.98
C TYR A 87 -4.41 -1.59 0.78
N ARG A 88 -3.13 -1.35 1.07
CA ARG A 88 -2.06 -2.37 0.93
C ARG A 88 -1.79 -3.14 2.23
N THR A 89 -1.99 -2.49 3.37
CA THR A 89 -1.56 -3.00 4.69
C THR A 89 -2.71 -3.09 5.69
N ARG A 90 -3.86 -2.46 5.41
CA ARG A 90 -4.98 -2.28 6.34
C ARG A 90 -4.73 -1.32 7.51
N ALA A 91 -3.57 -0.68 7.61
CA ALA A 91 -3.32 0.33 8.63
C ALA A 91 -4.44 1.41 8.62
N GLY A 92 -5.11 1.59 9.75
CA GLY A 92 -6.24 2.50 9.90
C GLY A 92 -7.62 1.96 9.48
N MET A 93 -7.75 0.65 9.19
CA MET A 93 -9.03 0.01 8.89
C MET A 93 -9.74 -0.60 10.11
N GLY A 94 -9.04 -0.76 11.24
CA GLY A 94 -9.62 -1.31 12.46
C GLY A 94 -10.55 -0.34 13.19
N GLY A 95 -11.07 -0.73 14.35
CA GLY A 95 -12.08 0.06 15.09
C GLY A 95 -11.69 1.52 15.39
N CYS A 96 -10.40 1.84 15.47
CA CYS A 96 -9.92 3.21 15.67
C CYS A 96 -9.94 4.10 14.41
N GLN A 97 -10.19 3.53 13.24
CA GLN A 97 -10.28 4.24 11.95
C GLN A 97 -9.07 5.14 11.63
N GLY A 98 -7.88 4.78 12.12
CA GLY A 98 -6.63 5.50 11.86
C GLY A 98 -6.32 6.65 12.81
N ASN A 99 -7.15 6.89 13.83
CA ASN A 99 -6.95 8.00 14.78
C ASN A 99 -5.61 7.90 15.54
N PHE A 100 -5.10 6.70 15.79
CA PHE A 100 -3.84 6.51 16.54
C PHE A 100 -2.62 6.32 15.64
N CYS A 101 -2.73 5.51 14.59
CA CYS A 101 -1.59 5.19 13.73
C CYS A 101 -1.40 6.21 12.59
N GLY A 102 -2.38 7.09 12.34
CA GLY A 102 -2.37 7.98 11.19
C GLY A 102 -1.15 8.90 11.12
N THR A 103 -0.76 9.52 12.22
CA THR A 103 0.43 10.39 12.28
C THR A 103 1.73 9.61 12.04
N GLY A 104 1.91 8.47 12.72
CA GLY A 104 3.08 7.63 12.51
C GLY A 104 3.21 7.10 11.08
N VAL A 105 2.10 6.73 10.44
CA VAL A 105 2.10 6.33 9.02
C VAL A 105 2.53 7.51 8.12
N VAL A 106 2.06 8.73 8.40
CA VAL A 106 2.44 9.93 7.63
C VAL A 106 3.92 10.26 7.81
N GLU A 107 4.47 10.12 9.01
CA GLU A 107 5.89 10.35 9.28
C GLU A 107 6.79 9.35 8.54
N ILE A 108 6.43 8.06 8.58
CA ILE A 108 7.13 7.02 7.80
C ILE A 108 7.05 7.34 6.31
N LEU A 109 5.87 7.71 5.81
CA LEU A 109 5.67 8.01 4.39
C LEU A 109 6.47 9.24 3.94
N ALA A 110 6.51 10.29 4.76
CA ALA A 110 7.34 11.47 4.53
C ALA A 110 8.83 11.13 4.50
N ARG A 111 9.30 10.32 5.46
CA ARG A 111 10.69 9.84 5.57
C ARG A 111 11.10 9.03 4.34
N GLU A 112 10.33 8.01 3.98
CA GLU A 112 10.67 7.10 2.87
C GLU A 112 10.60 7.77 1.50
N LEU A 113 9.71 8.76 1.31
CA LEU A 113 9.61 9.52 0.05
C LEU A 113 10.57 10.71 0.00
N ASN A 114 11.24 11.05 1.11
CA ASN A 114 12.06 12.24 1.25
C ASN A 114 11.31 13.54 0.89
N VAL A 115 10.07 13.66 1.38
CA VAL A 115 9.18 14.81 1.15
C VAL A 115 8.66 15.27 2.51
N PRO A 116 8.54 16.59 2.77
CA PRO A 116 8.04 17.06 4.05
C PRO A 116 6.60 16.59 4.33
N ALA A 117 6.31 16.31 5.60
CA ALA A 117 5.03 15.75 6.05
C ALA A 117 3.79 16.59 5.65
N ASN A 118 3.97 17.91 5.49
CA ASN A 118 2.89 18.82 5.09
C ASN A 118 2.45 18.67 3.62
N LEU A 119 3.26 18.02 2.78
CA LEU A 119 2.90 17.70 1.40
C LEU A 119 2.24 16.32 1.29
N MET A 120 2.15 15.57 2.39
CA MET A 120 1.51 14.26 2.39
C MET A 120 0.01 14.38 2.18
N THR A 121 -0.53 13.47 1.37
CA THR A 121 -1.93 13.51 0.98
C THR A 121 -2.66 12.24 1.39
N LYS A 122 -3.96 12.37 1.63
CA LYS A 122 -4.83 11.23 1.92
C LYS A 122 -4.97 10.34 0.68
N LYS A 123 -5.33 10.93 -0.46
CA LYS A 123 -5.69 10.23 -1.71
C LYS A 123 -5.05 10.83 -2.97
N GLY A 124 -4.04 11.68 -2.82
CA GLY A 124 -3.44 12.44 -3.92
C GLY A 124 -4.12 13.80 -4.16
N GLY A 125 -3.59 14.56 -5.12
CA GLY A 125 -4.10 15.89 -5.49
C GLY A 125 -4.11 16.87 -4.30
N ASN A 126 -5.23 17.57 -4.11
CA ASN A 126 -5.38 18.61 -3.08
C ASN A 126 -5.74 18.06 -1.68
N SER A 127 -5.67 16.74 -1.46
CA SER A 127 -6.07 16.13 -0.18
C SER A 127 -4.96 16.15 0.88
N ARG A 128 -4.34 17.32 1.11
CA ARG A 128 -3.26 17.48 2.09
C ARG A 128 -3.74 17.13 3.51
N LEU A 129 -2.92 16.38 4.23
CA LEU A 129 -3.23 15.90 5.58
C LEU A 129 -2.98 16.96 6.65
N LEU A 130 -1.96 17.79 6.44
CA LEU A 130 -1.61 18.90 7.32
C LEU A 130 -1.81 20.20 6.56
N LEU A 131 -2.60 21.10 7.14
CA LEU A 131 -2.64 22.49 6.70
C LEU A 131 -1.37 23.17 7.22
N GLN A 132 -0.72 23.99 6.40
CA GLN A 132 0.38 24.82 6.90
C GLN A 132 -0.18 25.69 8.03
N SER A 133 0.47 25.68 9.20
CA SER A 133 0.25 26.72 10.20
C SER A 133 0.48 28.05 9.51
N ALA A 134 -0.52 28.94 9.58
CA ALA A 134 -0.34 30.32 9.14
C ALA A 134 0.91 30.89 9.82
N SER A 135 1.75 31.54 9.01
CA SER A 135 2.90 32.32 9.48
C SER A 135 2.44 33.45 10.40
#